data_AF-A0A1I4H090-F1
#
_entry.id   AF-A0A1I4H090-F1
#
_cell.length_a   1.000
_cell.length_b   1.000
_cell.length_c   1.000
_cell.angle_alpha   90.00
_cell.angle_beta   90.00
_cell.angle_gamma   90.00
#
_symmetry.space_group_name_H-M   'P 1'
#
loop_
_entity.id
_entity.type
_entity.pdbx_description
1 polymer ?
#
loop_
_entity_poly.entity_id
_entity_poly.type
_entity_poly.pdbx_seq_one_letter_code
_entity_poly.pdbx_strand_id
1 'polypeptide(L)'
;MKYWSIGNENYGNWEMGAKDQNEWGRLVLESAKMMKRVDPTIELLAASISDLDWNINLLKEAGDFLDWISIHGYWDRLHEVDNPSPYETCMVHTLEIEEQILKTKYILGSLGYLNKIKIAFDEWNLRGWHHPNVHRGDWLADDIITSRDRNDINSTYTMADTVFNACFLNICLKHSDVIGMANFAPIINTRGAIFTHEDGIVLRSSYYVFELYTKYMGDEIVDTWTAQNDSFEVNNGGKTYQVPSIDVIATTKVGSENLSIAIINRHPDEKRIVNIRNNIRFENGNLYSIVGSSKDAYNDVDQPDNCKTIQDTVKVNGYETAVEVEPHSVNILVLE
;
A
#
# COMPACT_ATOMS: atom_id res chain seq x y z
N MET A 1 25.40 -1.12 -0.68
CA MET A 1 24.00 -1.26 -0.21
C MET A 1 23.73 -0.10 0.74
N LYS A 2 22.71 0.71 0.49
CA LYS A 2 22.42 1.94 1.27
C LYS A 2 21.54 1.65 2.50
N TYR A 3 20.48 0.88 2.33
CA TYR A 3 19.49 0.58 3.36
C TYR A 3 19.74 -0.79 4.00
N TRP A 4 19.63 -0.88 5.32
CA TRP A 4 19.72 -2.13 6.07
C TRP A 4 18.67 -2.19 7.18
N SER A 5 17.84 -3.23 7.18
CA SER A 5 16.96 -3.53 8.31
C SER A 5 17.70 -4.39 9.33
N ILE A 6 17.67 -3.97 10.59
CA ILE A 6 18.14 -4.77 11.72
C ILE A 6 16.98 -5.67 12.13
N GLY A 7 17.11 -6.96 11.80
CA GLY A 7 16.11 -7.99 12.06
C GLY A 7 14.88 -7.91 11.16
N ASN A 8 13.79 -8.54 11.61
CA ASN A 8 12.50 -8.66 10.91
C ASN A 8 11.37 -8.59 11.96
N GLU A 9 10.36 -9.45 11.93
CA GLU A 9 9.25 -9.46 12.88
C GLU A 9 9.62 -10.06 14.25
N ASN A 10 10.74 -9.64 14.83
CA ASN A 10 11.26 -10.16 16.10
C ASN A 10 10.33 -9.91 17.30
N TYR A 11 9.26 -9.13 17.14
CA TYR A 11 8.16 -9.00 18.09
C TYR A 11 7.23 -10.22 18.15
N GLY A 12 7.18 -11.03 17.10
CA GLY A 12 6.29 -12.17 16.96
C GLY A 12 6.90 -13.46 17.50
N ASN A 13 6.12 -14.27 18.22
CA ASN A 13 6.58 -15.58 18.72
C ASN A 13 6.86 -16.60 17.61
N TRP A 14 6.40 -16.32 16.38
CA TRP A 14 6.67 -17.10 15.18
C TRP A 14 8.09 -16.89 14.64
N GLU A 15 8.71 -15.74 14.93
CA GLU A 15 10.04 -15.40 14.42
C GLU A 15 11.12 -16.16 15.20
N MET A 16 12.04 -16.80 14.49
CA MET A 16 13.20 -17.43 15.13
C MET A 16 14.05 -16.38 15.83
N GLY A 17 14.22 -16.53 17.14
CA GLY A 17 14.93 -15.55 17.93
C GLY A 17 14.08 -14.31 18.26
N ALA A 18 12.75 -14.46 18.36
CA ALA A 18 11.85 -13.49 18.96
C ALA A 18 12.44 -12.83 20.24
N LYS A 19 12.09 -11.56 20.46
CA LYS A 19 12.62 -10.69 21.49
C LYS A 19 11.46 -10.00 22.21
N ASP A 20 11.60 -9.81 23.51
CA ASP A 20 10.77 -8.81 24.18
C ASP A 20 11.22 -7.39 23.82
N GLN A 21 10.39 -6.39 24.17
CA GLN A 21 10.64 -4.99 23.83
C GLN A 21 11.97 -4.44 24.38
N ASN A 22 12.46 -4.93 25.52
CA ASN A 22 13.71 -4.48 26.13
C ASN A 22 14.91 -5.13 25.44
N GLU A 23 14.83 -6.43 25.18
CA GLU A 23 15.86 -7.17 24.45
C GLU A 23 16.02 -6.62 23.03
N TRP A 24 14.90 -6.26 22.38
CA TRP A 24 14.89 -5.72 21.03
C TRP A 24 15.62 -4.38 20.93
N GLY A 25 15.24 -3.38 21.74
CA GLY A 25 15.89 -2.07 21.73
C GLY A 25 17.40 -2.16 21.95
N ARG A 26 17.82 -3.03 22.88
CA ARG A 26 19.25 -3.26 23.17
C ARG A 26 19.99 -3.91 22.00
N LEU A 27 19.39 -4.93 21.36
CA LEU A 27 19.96 -5.60 20.19
C LEU A 27 20.13 -4.62 19.02
N VAL A 28 19.10 -3.81 18.74
CA VAL A 28 19.13 -2.81 17.67
C VAL A 28 20.23 -1.79 17.91
N LEU A 29 20.33 -1.24 19.14
CA LEU A 29 21.35 -0.27 19.49
C LEU A 29 22.78 -0.78 19.24
N GLU A 30 23.12 -1.96 19.75
CA GLU A 30 24.48 -2.48 19.63
C GLU A 30 24.79 -2.92 18.19
N SER A 31 23.80 -3.45 17.47
CA SER A 31 23.93 -3.74 16.03
C SER A 31 24.18 -2.47 15.22
N ALA A 32 23.40 -1.42 15.46
CA ALA A 32 23.52 -0.14 14.76
C ALA A 32 24.90 0.52 15.01
N LYS A 33 25.40 0.50 16.25
CA LYS A 33 26.76 0.97 16.58
C LYS A 33 27.84 0.23 15.80
N MET A 34 27.74 -1.10 15.73
CA MET A 34 28.69 -1.93 14.99
C MET A 34 28.65 -1.63 13.49
N MET A 35 27.45 -1.52 12.92
CA MET A 35 27.24 -1.26 11.49
C MET A 35 27.71 0.14 11.09
N LYS A 36 27.29 1.20 11.80
CA LYS A 36 27.70 2.60 11.51
C LYS A 36 29.19 2.84 11.76
N ARG A 37 29.85 2.04 12.60
CA ARG A 37 31.32 2.07 12.75
C ARG A 37 32.04 1.57 11.49
N VAL A 38 31.46 0.59 10.80
CA VAL A 38 32.01 0.05 9.56
C VAL A 38 31.69 0.97 8.38
N ASP A 39 30.42 1.39 8.25
CA ASP A 39 29.97 2.30 7.21
C ASP A 39 29.00 3.34 7.81
N PRO A 40 29.45 4.57 8.06
CA PRO A 40 28.60 5.62 8.63
C PRO A 40 27.58 6.18 7.62
N THR A 41 27.63 5.78 6.34
CA THR A 41 26.76 6.30 5.27
C THR A 41 25.50 5.47 5.02
N ILE A 42 25.40 4.28 5.62
CA ILE A 42 24.19 3.45 5.54
C ILE A 42 23.03 4.11 6.27
N GLU A 43 21.81 3.78 5.86
CA GLU A 43 20.59 4.11 6.56
C GLU A 43 20.01 2.86 7.22
N LEU A 44 19.65 2.97 8.50
CA LEU A 44 19.22 1.84 9.31
C LEU A 44 17.73 1.88 9.59
N LEU A 45 17.09 0.73 9.38
CA LEU A 45 15.72 0.45 9.77
C LEU A 45 15.71 -0.51 10.96
N ALA A 46 14.69 -0.42 11.79
CA ALA A 46 14.37 -1.44 12.77
C ALA A 46 12.88 -1.77 12.69
N ALA A 47 12.58 -3.06 12.68
CA ALA A 47 11.23 -3.55 12.68
C ALA A 47 10.46 -3.11 13.91
N SER A 48 9.21 -2.75 13.67
CA SER A 48 8.31 -2.24 14.67
C SER A 48 6.86 -2.60 14.38
N ILE A 49 6.02 -2.32 15.35
CA ILE A 49 4.57 -2.47 15.29
C ILE A 49 3.92 -1.17 15.75
N SER A 50 2.63 -1.01 15.45
CA SER A 50 1.84 0.14 15.91
C SER A 50 1.47 0.04 17.40
N ASP A 51 2.42 -0.38 18.24
CA ASP A 51 2.30 -0.51 19.69
C ASP A 51 3.12 0.55 20.42
N LEU A 52 2.56 1.12 21.48
CA LEU A 52 3.18 2.22 22.19
C LEU A 52 4.43 1.77 22.97
N ASP A 53 4.33 0.65 23.68
CA ASP A 53 5.40 0.20 24.57
C ASP A 53 6.59 -0.33 23.76
N TRP A 54 6.33 -1.08 22.68
CA TRP A 54 7.37 -1.53 21.76
C TRP A 54 8.16 -0.36 21.17
N ASN A 55 7.46 0.63 20.61
CA ASN A 55 8.10 1.79 20.00
C ASN A 55 8.86 2.65 20.99
N ILE A 56 8.31 2.90 22.19
CA ILE A 56 8.98 3.73 23.21
C ILE A 56 10.30 3.08 23.63
N ASN A 57 10.32 1.77 23.87
CA ASN A 57 11.55 1.08 24.27
C ASN A 57 12.59 1.10 23.14
N LEU A 58 12.18 0.77 21.92
CA LEU A 58 13.06 0.81 20.74
C LEU A 58 13.67 2.21 20.53
N LEU A 59 12.84 3.25 20.52
CA LEU A 59 13.26 4.62 20.19
C LEU A 59 14.08 5.27 21.32
N LYS A 60 13.84 4.92 22.58
CA LYS A 60 14.68 5.39 23.70
C LYS A 60 16.08 4.79 23.68
N GLU A 61 16.18 3.50 23.33
CA GLU A 61 17.47 2.81 23.31
C GLU A 61 18.27 3.12 22.04
N ALA A 62 17.62 3.05 20.86
CA ALA A 62 18.31 3.03 19.57
C ALA A 62 17.95 4.18 18.61
N GLY A 63 16.96 5.03 18.95
CA GLY A 63 16.41 6.02 18.01
C GLY A 63 17.46 6.98 17.41
N ASP A 64 18.49 7.37 18.17
CA ASP A 64 19.57 8.24 17.66
C ASP A 64 20.45 7.58 16.58
N PHE A 65 20.37 6.26 16.39
CA PHE A 65 21.10 5.52 15.37
C PHE A 65 20.24 5.09 14.17
N LEU A 66 18.92 5.28 14.27
CA LEU A 66 17.97 4.85 13.25
C LEU A 66 17.63 6.01 12.31
N ASP A 67 17.45 5.67 11.05
CA ASP A 67 16.97 6.57 10.01
C ASP A 67 15.50 6.26 9.68
N TRP A 68 15.05 5.03 9.95
CA TRP A 68 13.71 4.55 9.65
C TRP A 68 13.13 3.68 10.77
N ILE A 69 11.81 3.68 10.86
CA ILE A 69 11.04 2.67 11.58
C ILE A 69 10.21 1.86 10.58
N SER A 70 10.36 0.54 10.64
CA SER A 70 9.68 -0.40 9.76
C SER A 70 8.34 -0.80 10.40
N ILE A 71 7.26 -0.74 9.64
CA ILE A 71 5.94 -1.18 10.06
C ILE A 71 5.31 -2.02 8.96
N HIS A 72 4.61 -3.09 9.35
CA HIS A 72 4.01 -4.02 8.40
C HIS A 72 2.48 -3.88 8.35
N GLY A 73 1.90 -4.12 7.17
CA GLY A 73 0.45 -3.98 6.93
C GLY A 73 -0.14 -5.08 6.05
N TYR A 74 -0.99 -5.92 6.65
CA TYR A 74 -1.84 -6.88 5.92
C TYR A 74 -3.26 -6.80 6.49
N TRP A 75 -4.22 -6.39 5.67
CA TRP A 75 -5.57 -6.06 6.14
C TRP A 75 -6.55 -7.23 6.04
N ASP A 76 -6.51 -7.99 4.94
CA ASP A 76 -7.28 -9.21 4.78
C ASP A 76 -6.51 -10.39 5.38
N ARG A 77 -6.97 -10.90 6.52
CA ARG A 77 -6.23 -11.88 7.33
C ARG A 77 -6.49 -13.31 6.84
N LEU A 78 -5.55 -13.86 6.06
CA LEU A 78 -5.69 -15.16 5.36
C LEU A 78 -4.73 -16.27 5.84
N HIS A 79 -4.01 -16.04 6.94
CA HIS A 79 -2.94 -16.93 7.41
C HIS A 79 -3.42 -18.34 7.75
N GLU A 80 -4.51 -18.51 8.51
CA GLU A 80 -5.05 -19.84 8.83
C GLU A 80 -6.04 -20.35 7.77
N VAL A 81 -6.92 -19.47 7.27
CA VAL A 81 -7.97 -19.82 6.31
C VAL A 81 -7.86 -18.89 5.12
N ASP A 82 -7.55 -19.47 3.97
CA ASP A 82 -7.50 -18.74 2.71
C ASP A 82 -8.89 -18.59 2.10
N ASN A 83 -9.65 -17.66 2.67
CA ASN A 83 -10.95 -17.23 2.16
C ASN A 83 -10.93 -15.70 1.95
N PRO A 84 -10.37 -15.24 0.82
CA PRO A 84 -10.24 -13.81 0.51
C PRO A 84 -11.56 -13.07 0.68
N SER A 85 -11.49 -11.90 1.33
CA SER A 85 -12.66 -11.05 1.56
C SER A 85 -13.23 -10.52 0.24
N PRO A 86 -14.57 -10.35 0.14
CA PRO A 86 -15.20 -9.74 -1.02
C PRO A 86 -14.78 -8.27 -1.18
N TYR A 87 -15.02 -7.72 -2.37
CA TYR A 87 -14.63 -6.36 -2.73
C TYR A 87 -15.07 -5.31 -1.69
N GLU A 88 -16.32 -5.34 -1.25
CA GLU A 88 -16.87 -4.35 -0.31
C GLU A 88 -16.14 -4.37 1.04
N THR A 89 -15.83 -5.56 1.57
CA THR A 89 -15.04 -5.71 2.79
C THR A 89 -13.63 -5.14 2.59
N CYS A 90 -13.02 -5.37 1.42
CA CYS A 90 -11.72 -4.78 1.08
C CYS A 90 -11.78 -3.25 1.02
N MET A 91 -12.91 -2.67 0.62
CA MET A 91 -13.09 -1.21 0.63
C MET A 91 -13.18 -0.66 2.05
N VAL A 92 -13.72 -1.41 3.02
CA VAL A 92 -13.65 -1.04 4.44
C VAL A 92 -12.20 -1.00 4.93
N HIS A 93 -11.37 -1.96 4.53
CA HIS A 93 -9.94 -1.97 4.89
C HIS A 93 -9.19 -0.71 4.42
N THR A 94 -9.64 -0.05 3.34
CA THR A 94 -9.03 1.24 2.92
C THR A 94 -9.14 2.34 3.97
N LEU A 95 -10.11 2.24 4.89
CA LEU A 95 -10.31 3.20 5.99
C LEU A 95 -9.34 2.96 7.16
N GLU A 96 -8.70 1.79 7.21
CA GLU A 96 -7.88 1.34 8.35
C GLU A 96 -6.39 1.64 8.15
N ILE A 97 -5.98 1.99 6.92
CA ILE A 97 -4.57 2.19 6.55
C ILE A 97 -3.94 3.36 7.33
N GLU A 98 -4.67 4.47 7.44
CA GLU A 98 -4.14 5.73 8.00
C GLU A 98 -3.87 5.63 9.52
N GLU A 99 -4.62 4.81 10.25
CA GLU A 99 -4.53 4.73 11.71
C GLU A 99 -3.12 4.33 12.18
N GLN A 100 -2.52 3.33 11.53
CA GLN A 100 -1.18 2.84 11.83
C GLN A 100 -0.10 3.89 11.56
N ILE A 101 -0.25 4.68 10.49
CA ILE A 101 0.65 5.80 10.16
C ILE A 101 0.58 6.86 11.24
N LEU A 102 -0.64 7.30 11.60
CA LEU A 102 -0.86 8.34 12.59
C LEU A 102 -0.34 7.94 13.97
N LYS A 103 -0.60 6.71 14.41
CA LYS A 103 -0.06 6.19 15.68
C LYS A 103 1.47 6.27 15.70
N THR A 104 2.12 5.77 14.67
CA THR A 104 3.59 5.77 14.56
C THR A 104 4.13 7.21 14.50
N LYS A 105 3.51 8.08 13.70
CA LYS A 105 3.83 9.51 13.60
C LYS A 105 3.75 10.22 14.95
N TYR A 106 2.70 9.99 15.72
CA TYR A 106 2.54 10.63 17.03
C TYR A 106 3.56 10.15 18.06
N ILE A 107 3.96 8.88 18.01
CA ILE A 107 5.02 8.34 18.87
C ILE A 107 6.37 8.99 18.51
N LEU A 108 6.71 9.03 17.22
CA LEU A 108 7.92 9.71 16.73
C LEU A 108 7.94 11.19 17.15
N GLY A 109 6.82 11.90 16.99
CA GLY A 109 6.67 13.29 17.42
C GLY A 109 6.86 13.49 18.93
N SER A 110 6.23 12.64 19.74
CA SER A 110 6.29 12.74 21.21
C SER A 110 7.70 12.49 21.77
N LEU A 111 8.53 11.74 21.05
CA LEU A 111 9.92 11.45 21.43
C LEU A 111 10.95 12.35 20.71
N GLY A 112 10.51 13.29 19.86
CA GLY A 112 11.40 14.24 19.18
C GLY A 112 12.10 13.69 17.92
N TYR A 113 11.58 12.62 17.33
CA TYR A 113 12.13 11.94 16.15
C TYR A 113 11.43 12.26 14.83
N LEU A 114 10.35 13.05 14.81
CA LEU A 114 9.53 13.30 13.61
C LEU A 114 10.32 13.79 12.37
N ASN A 115 11.40 14.54 12.58
CA ASN A 115 12.28 15.05 11.50
C ASN A 115 13.58 14.26 11.35
N LYS A 116 13.76 13.18 12.12
CA LYS A 116 14.98 12.35 12.14
C LYS A 116 14.72 10.95 11.58
N ILE A 117 13.59 10.35 11.96
CA ILE A 117 13.23 8.98 11.61
C ILE A 117 11.99 9.04 10.73
N LYS A 118 12.08 8.41 9.55
CA LYS A 118 10.95 8.22 8.65
C LYS A 118 10.28 6.88 8.88
N ILE A 119 9.05 6.73 8.41
CA ILE A 119 8.32 5.47 8.41
C ILE A 119 8.60 4.76 7.08
N ALA A 120 8.91 3.47 7.17
CA ALA A 120 8.99 2.55 6.05
C ALA A 120 7.88 1.50 6.21
N PHE A 121 6.96 1.41 5.25
CA PHE A 121 6.16 0.20 5.07
C PHE A 121 6.99 -0.79 4.28
N ASP A 122 7.95 -1.45 4.90
CA ASP A 122 8.82 -2.42 4.20
C ASP A 122 8.16 -3.79 3.99
N GLU A 123 6.96 -3.99 4.56
CA GLU A 123 6.02 -5.02 4.12
C GLU A 123 4.57 -4.51 4.10
N TRP A 124 3.92 -4.55 2.95
CA TRP A 124 2.48 -4.35 2.86
C TRP A 124 1.82 -5.09 1.70
N ASN A 125 0.58 -5.53 1.91
CA ASN A 125 -0.32 -6.06 0.88
C ASN A 125 -1.77 -6.02 1.41
N LEU A 126 -2.78 -5.98 0.54
CA LEU A 126 -4.16 -6.25 0.97
C LEU A 126 -4.25 -7.64 1.60
N ARG A 127 -3.74 -8.65 0.87
CA ARG A 127 -3.90 -10.06 1.18
C ARG A 127 -2.77 -10.53 2.08
N GLY A 128 -3.10 -10.97 3.28
CA GLY A 128 -2.16 -11.68 4.14
C GLY A 128 -1.70 -12.98 3.49
N TRP A 129 -0.49 -13.40 3.83
CA TRP A 129 0.06 -14.67 3.38
C TRP A 129 -0.76 -15.82 3.95
N HIS A 130 -1.17 -16.77 3.11
CA HIS A 130 -1.73 -18.02 3.57
C HIS A 130 -0.59 -18.93 4.00
N HIS A 131 -0.48 -19.10 5.32
CA HIS A 131 0.60 -19.82 5.96
C HIS A 131 0.06 -20.41 7.27
N PRO A 132 -0.75 -21.49 7.18
CA PRO A 132 -1.42 -22.04 8.34
C PRO A 132 -0.39 -22.54 9.37
N ASN A 133 -0.75 -22.48 10.65
CA ASN A 133 0.05 -22.92 11.80
C ASN A 133 1.36 -22.16 12.07
N VAL A 134 1.80 -21.21 11.21
CA VAL A 134 3.03 -20.43 11.41
C VAL A 134 3.03 -19.68 12.75
N HIS A 135 1.88 -19.16 13.17
CA HIS A 135 1.73 -18.41 14.42
C HIS A 135 1.51 -19.33 15.65
N ARG A 136 1.30 -20.63 15.44
CA ARG A 136 0.97 -21.62 16.48
C ARG A 136 2.16 -22.51 16.86
N GLY A 137 3.21 -22.50 16.06
CA GLY A 137 4.41 -23.30 16.31
C GLY A 137 4.25 -24.79 15.96
N ASP A 138 3.18 -25.15 15.24
CA ASP A 138 2.94 -26.53 14.78
C ASP A 138 3.53 -26.72 13.38
N TRP A 139 4.86 -26.81 13.34
CA TRP A 139 5.66 -26.84 12.10
C TRP A 139 5.79 -28.22 11.46
N LEU A 140 5.10 -29.24 12.00
CA LEU A 140 5.28 -30.65 11.64
C LEU A 140 4.09 -31.23 10.86
N ALA A 141 3.08 -30.42 10.52
CA ALA A 141 2.02 -30.86 9.64
C ALA A 141 2.55 -31.09 8.21
N ASP A 142 2.20 -32.23 7.62
CA ASP A 142 2.75 -32.73 6.34
C ASP A 142 2.47 -31.80 5.14
N ASP A 143 1.56 -30.84 5.26
CA ASP A 143 1.05 -30.01 4.17
C ASP A 143 1.48 -28.53 4.22
N ILE A 144 2.22 -28.08 5.24
CA ILE A 144 2.53 -26.64 5.48
C ILE A 144 3.12 -25.94 4.26
N ILE A 145 4.00 -26.61 3.51
CA ILE A 145 4.63 -26.04 2.31
C ILE A 145 3.62 -25.97 1.18
N THR A 146 2.92 -27.07 0.88
CA THR A 146 1.94 -27.14 -0.21
C THR A 146 0.70 -26.25 0.04
N SER A 147 0.35 -25.96 1.30
CA SER A 147 -0.71 -24.99 1.61
C SER A 147 -0.37 -23.61 1.06
N ARG A 148 0.92 -23.23 1.02
CA ARG A 148 1.34 -21.91 0.52
C ARG A 148 1.11 -21.74 -0.98
N ASP A 149 0.94 -22.82 -1.75
CA ASP A 149 0.63 -22.75 -3.19
C ASP A 149 -0.71 -22.03 -3.45
N ARG A 150 -1.59 -21.98 -2.44
CA ARG A 150 -2.85 -21.22 -2.51
C ARG A 150 -2.63 -19.72 -2.68
N ASN A 151 -1.49 -19.19 -2.24
CA ASN A 151 -1.11 -17.81 -2.48
C ASN A 151 -0.89 -17.50 -3.97
N ASP A 152 -0.81 -18.51 -4.84
CA ASP A 152 -0.58 -18.31 -6.28
C ASP A 152 -1.85 -18.42 -7.13
N ILE A 153 -3.02 -18.60 -6.50
CA ILE A 153 -4.31 -18.67 -7.20
C ILE A 153 -4.69 -17.29 -7.75
N ASN A 154 -4.47 -17.08 -9.05
CA ASN A 154 -4.69 -15.79 -9.73
C ASN A 154 -6.12 -15.24 -9.55
N SER A 155 -7.12 -16.10 -9.51
CA SER A 155 -8.53 -15.71 -9.32
C SER A 155 -8.85 -15.07 -7.97
N THR A 156 -7.90 -15.04 -7.04
CA THR A 156 -8.03 -14.35 -5.75
C THR A 156 -7.53 -12.91 -5.75
N TYR A 157 -6.94 -12.44 -6.86
CA TYR A 157 -6.39 -11.08 -7.02
C TYR A 157 -7.22 -10.28 -8.01
N THR A 158 -8.24 -9.60 -7.51
CA THR A 158 -9.28 -8.97 -8.33
C THR A 158 -9.14 -7.45 -8.38
N MET A 159 -10.17 -6.75 -8.87
CA MET A 159 -10.24 -5.28 -8.75
C MET A 159 -10.27 -4.79 -7.29
N ALA A 160 -10.58 -5.66 -6.32
CA ALA A 160 -10.42 -5.33 -4.90
C ALA A 160 -8.96 -5.00 -4.56
N ASP A 161 -8.02 -5.81 -5.04
CA ASP A 161 -6.58 -5.63 -4.85
C ASP A 161 -6.08 -4.40 -5.61
N THR A 162 -6.56 -4.18 -6.84
CA THR A 162 -6.25 -3.01 -7.65
C THR A 162 -6.62 -1.70 -6.93
N VAL A 163 -7.87 -1.61 -6.48
CA VAL A 163 -8.41 -0.39 -5.84
C VAL A 163 -7.77 -0.18 -4.47
N PHE A 164 -7.62 -1.23 -3.66
CA PHE A 164 -6.97 -1.14 -2.36
C PHE A 164 -5.52 -0.66 -2.48
N ASN A 165 -4.74 -1.25 -3.39
CA ASN A 165 -3.33 -0.89 -3.57
C ASN A 165 -3.17 0.58 -3.97
N ALA A 166 -4.06 1.08 -4.84
CA ALA A 166 -4.05 2.50 -5.22
C ALA A 166 -4.41 3.41 -4.03
N CYS A 167 -5.42 3.05 -3.23
CA CYS A 167 -5.74 3.78 -1.99
C CYS A 167 -4.59 3.77 -0.98
N PHE A 168 -3.90 2.64 -0.84
CA PHE A 168 -2.72 2.54 0.02
C PHE A 168 -1.60 3.48 -0.44
N LEU A 169 -1.28 3.49 -1.73
CA LEU A 169 -0.28 4.40 -2.29
C LEU A 169 -0.69 5.87 -2.12
N ASN A 170 -1.97 6.20 -2.34
CA ASN A 170 -2.49 7.54 -2.09
C ASN A 170 -2.31 7.97 -0.63
N ILE A 171 -2.59 7.09 0.34
CA ILE A 171 -2.41 7.41 1.76
C ILE A 171 -0.92 7.58 2.09
N CYS A 172 -0.03 6.76 1.52
CA CYS A 172 1.41 6.95 1.67
C CYS A 172 1.86 8.31 1.13
N LEU A 173 1.36 8.73 -0.03
CA LEU A 173 1.67 10.03 -0.63
C LEU A 173 1.10 11.20 0.21
N LYS A 174 -0.12 11.07 0.75
CA LYS A 174 -0.73 12.07 1.67
C LYS A 174 0.08 12.25 2.95
N HIS A 175 0.78 11.20 3.40
CA HIS A 175 1.66 11.21 4.57
C HIS A 175 3.14 11.14 4.19
N SER A 176 3.52 11.62 3.00
CA SER A 176 4.92 11.67 2.53
C SER A 176 5.83 12.54 3.40
N ASP A 177 5.25 13.36 4.28
CA ASP A 177 5.98 14.09 5.31
C ASP A 177 6.63 13.16 6.35
N VAL A 178 6.11 11.95 6.55
CA VAL A 178 6.66 10.94 7.46
C VAL A 178 6.96 9.61 6.80
N ILE A 179 6.21 9.19 5.79
CA ILE A 179 6.45 8.00 4.99
C ILE A 179 7.52 8.31 3.95
N GLY A 180 8.60 7.54 3.91
CA GLY A 180 9.60 7.68 2.84
C GLY A 180 9.90 6.40 2.08
N MET A 181 9.26 5.28 2.45
CA MET A 181 9.46 3.98 1.80
C MET A 181 8.18 3.12 1.93
N ALA A 182 7.82 2.42 0.85
CA ALA A 182 6.74 1.45 0.81
C ALA A 182 7.09 0.30 -0.14
N ASN A 183 7.17 -0.92 0.38
CA ASN A 183 7.60 -2.13 -0.32
C ASN A 183 6.46 -3.14 -0.35
N PHE A 184 5.92 -3.35 -1.54
CA PHE A 184 4.86 -4.32 -1.78
C PHE A 184 5.38 -5.75 -1.54
N ALA A 185 4.68 -6.49 -0.69
CA ALA A 185 5.15 -7.77 -0.18
C ALA A 185 4.30 -8.94 -0.69
N PRO A 186 4.88 -9.88 -1.46
CA PRO A 186 6.11 -9.78 -2.25
C PRO A 186 5.82 -9.26 -3.68
N ILE A 187 6.82 -9.28 -4.56
CA ILE A 187 6.65 -8.86 -5.96
C ILE A 187 6.26 -10.03 -6.87
N ILE A 188 6.85 -11.21 -6.67
CA ILE A 188 6.72 -12.36 -7.59
C ILE A 188 6.05 -13.54 -6.86
N ASN A 189 5.11 -14.20 -7.53
CA ASN A 189 4.33 -15.35 -7.08
C ASN A 189 3.50 -15.06 -5.83
N THR A 190 3.91 -15.58 -4.68
CA THR A 190 3.13 -15.74 -3.44
C THR A 190 2.43 -14.43 -3.03
N ARG A 191 1.21 -14.16 -3.53
CA ARG A 191 0.50 -12.86 -3.39
C ARG A 191 1.13 -11.65 -4.08
N GLY A 192 2.15 -11.88 -4.90
CA GLY A 192 2.85 -10.87 -5.67
C GLY A 192 2.05 -10.33 -6.85
N ALA A 193 2.51 -9.20 -7.40
CA ALA A 193 1.91 -8.54 -8.55
C ALA A 193 2.22 -9.25 -9.87
N ILE A 194 3.28 -10.05 -9.90
CA ILE A 194 3.71 -10.84 -11.06
C ILE A 194 3.64 -12.31 -10.69
N PHE A 195 2.89 -13.11 -11.46
CA PHE A 195 2.88 -14.56 -11.33
C PHE A 195 3.69 -15.18 -12.46
N THR A 196 4.55 -16.14 -12.14
CA THR A 196 5.38 -16.87 -13.09
C THR A 196 4.93 -18.33 -13.15
N HIS A 197 4.83 -18.90 -14.34
CA HIS A 197 4.58 -20.31 -14.58
C HIS A 197 5.52 -20.84 -15.67
N GLU A 198 5.48 -22.14 -15.97
CA GLU A 198 6.41 -22.80 -16.90
C GLU A 198 6.49 -22.11 -18.28
N ASP A 199 5.35 -21.64 -18.79
CA ASP A 199 5.23 -21.07 -20.14
C ASP A 199 5.30 -19.53 -20.19
N GLY A 200 5.45 -18.84 -19.05
CA GLY A 200 5.47 -17.38 -19.06
C GLY A 200 5.11 -16.71 -17.74
N ILE A 201 4.52 -15.52 -17.86
CA ILE A 201 4.10 -14.68 -16.73
C ILE A 201 2.68 -14.17 -16.90
N VAL A 202 1.99 -13.96 -15.79
CA VAL A 202 0.75 -13.20 -15.68
C VAL A 202 1.06 -11.94 -14.87
N LEU A 203 0.80 -10.78 -15.47
CA LEU A 203 0.80 -9.51 -14.75
C LEU A 203 -0.58 -9.38 -14.08
N ARG A 204 -0.64 -9.55 -12.76
CA ARG A 204 -1.90 -9.37 -12.02
C ARG A 204 -2.31 -7.90 -12.04
N SER A 205 -3.58 -7.62 -11.79
CA SER A 205 -4.13 -6.25 -11.82
C SER A 205 -3.33 -5.26 -10.94
N SER A 206 -2.83 -5.72 -9.80
CA SER A 206 -1.91 -4.97 -8.91
C SER A 206 -0.65 -4.44 -9.60
N TYR A 207 -0.09 -5.16 -10.58
CA TYR A 207 1.08 -4.71 -11.35
C TYR A 207 0.78 -3.39 -12.06
N TYR A 208 -0.40 -3.29 -12.67
CA TYR A 208 -0.79 -2.10 -13.44
C TYR A 208 -0.98 -0.88 -12.55
N VAL A 209 -1.30 -1.05 -11.26
CA VAL A 209 -1.30 0.07 -10.28
C VAL A 209 0.09 0.66 -10.17
N PHE A 210 1.12 -0.18 -9.98
CA PHE A 210 2.50 0.29 -9.93
C PHE A 210 2.95 0.89 -11.26
N GLU A 211 2.55 0.30 -12.39
CA GLU A 211 2.80 0.87 -13.71
C GLU A 211 2.24 2.29 -13.82
N LEU A 212 0.97 2.50 -13.46
CA LEU A 212 0.32 3.80 -13.48
C LEU A 212 1.05 4.82 -12.61
N TYR A 213 1.28 4.48 -11.34
CA TYR A 213 1.88 5.41 -10.39
C TYR A 213 3.31 5.78 -10.77
N THR A 214 4.12 4.81 -11.20
CA THR A 214 5.52 5.07 -11.55
C THR A 214 5.69 5.84 -12.87
N LYS A 215 4.79 5.68 -13.84
CA LYS A 215 4.86 6.40 -15.11
C LYS A 215 4.33 7.83 -14.99
N TYR A 216 3.20 8.00 -14.32
CA TYR A 216 2.40 9.22 -14.45
C TYR A 216 2.39 10.12 -13.22
N MET A 217 2.60 9.60 -12.00
CA MET A 217 2.66 10.46 -10.81
C MET A 217 4.00 11.23 -10.76
N GLY A 218 3.99 12.35 -10.04
CA GLY A 218 5.09 13.28 -9.93
C GLY A 218 5.84 13.22 -8.59
N ASP A 219 6.81 14.13 -8.46
CA ASP A 219 7.74 14.19 -7.34
C ASP A 219 7.18 15.01 -6.15
N GLU A 220 6.31 15.97 -6.44
CA GLU A 220 5.77 16.91 -5.44
C GLU A 220 4.27 16.70 -5.27
N ILE A 221 3.82 16.63 -4.01
CA ILE A 221 2.40 16.59 -3.69
C ILE A 221 1.77 17.96 -3.95
N VAL A 222 0.64 17.95 -4.64
CA VAL A 222 -0.21 19.14 -4.80
C VAL A 222 -1.32 19.07 -3.76
N ASP A 223 -1.43 20.12 -2.96
CA ASP A 223 -2.49 20.23 -1.95
C ASP A 223 -3.86 20.12 -2.63
N THR A 224 -4.62 19.11 -2.22
CA THR A 224 -5.86 18.71 -2.87
C THR A 224 -6.98 18.67 -1.86
N TRP A 225 -8.11 19.30 -2.20
CA TRP A 225 -9.30 19.30 -1.37
C TRP A 225 -10.48 18.66 -2.11
N THR A 226 -11.06 17.61 -1.52
CA THR A 226 -12.24 16.95 -2.06
C THR A 226 -13.48 17.43 -1.32
N ALA A 227 -14.32 18.22 -2.00
CA ALA A 227 -15.64 18.58 -1.51
C ALA A 227 -16.69 17.56 -2.03
N GLN A 228 -17.76 17.35 -1.26
CA GLN A 228 -18.94 16.58 -1.69
C GLN A 228 -18.61 15.17 -2.20
N ASN A 229 -17.96 14.36 -1.34
CA ASN A 229 -17.67 12.97 -1.64
C ASN A 229 -18.74 12.07 -1.02
N ASP A 230 -19.67 11.59 -1.85
CA ASP A 230 -20.72 10.67 -1.42
C ASP A 230 -20.11 9.34 -0.93
N SER A 231 -20.70 8.75 0.10
CA SER A 231 -20.31 7.44 0.60
C SER A 231 -21.30 6.36 0.18
N PHE A 232 -20.83 5.12 0.18
CA PHE A 232 -21.68 3.93 0.10
C PHE A 232 -21.56 3.11 1.37
N GLU A 233 -22.65 2.39 1.68
CA GLU A 233 -22.74 1.58 2.89
C GLU A 233 -22.13 0.20 2.66
N VAL A 234 -21.30 -0.25 3.62
CA VAL A 234 -20.80 -1.64 3.66
C VAL A 234 -21.10 -2.25 5.03
N ASN A 235 -21.74 -3.41 5.03
CA ASN A 235 -21.97 -4.19 6.24
C ASN A 235 -20.87 -5.26 6.38
N ASN A 236 -19.99 -5.11 7.38
CA ASN A 236 -18.88 -6.01 7.64
C ASN A 236 -18.81 -6.36 9.13
N GLY A 237 -18.81 -7.65 9.46
CA GLY A 237 -18.69 -8.12 10.85
C GLY A 237 -19.79 -7.60 11.79
N GLY A 238 -21.01 -7.38 11.28
CA GLY A 238 -22.13 -6.85 12.06
C GLY A 238 -22.06 -5.33 12.35
N LYS A 239 -21.11 -4.62 11.72
CA LYS A 239 -21.01 -3.16 11.75
C LYS A 239 -21.24 -2.59 10.36
N THR A 240 -21.85 -1.41 10.34
CA THR A 240 -22.11 -0.65 9.13
C THR A 240 -21.06 0.44 8.98
N TYR A 241 -20.36 0.44 7.86
CA TYR A 241 -19.33 1.41 7.51
C TYR A 241 -19.81 2.30 6.36
N GLN A 242 -19.39 3.56 6.38
CA GLN A 242 -19.61 4.50 5.29
C GLN A 242 -18.27 4.71 4.58
N VAL A 243 -18.13 4.12 3.39
CA VAL A 243 -16.91 4.22 2.59
C VAL A 243 -17.09 5.38 1.60
N PRO A 244 -16.26 6.44 1.63
CA PRO A 244 -16.34 7.50 0.64
C PRO A 244 -16.05 6.94 -0.76
N SER A 245 -16.83 7.32 -1.77
CA SER A 245 -16.76 6.71 -3.10
C SER A 245 -15.42 7.00 -3.77
N ILE A 246 -14.92 8.23 -3.63
CA ILE A 246 -13.72 8.68 -4.32
C ILE A 246 -12.55 8.81 -3.35
N ASP A 247 -11.37 8.41 -3.80
CA ASP A 247 -10.09 8.78 -3.20
C ASP A 247 -9.23 9.51 -4.24
N VAL A 248 -8.63 10.63 -3.85
CA VAL A 248 -7.87 11.51 -4.75
C VAL A 248 -6.56 11.93 -4.12
N ILE A 249 -5.52 12.02 -4.95
CA ILE A 249 -4.33 12.81 -4.69
C ILE A 249 -3.79 13.38 -6.01
N ALA A 250 -3.23 14.58 -5.95
CA ALA A 250 -2.57 15.19 -7.08
C ALA A 250 -1.07 15.38 -6.83
N THR A 251 -0.30 15.27 -7.90
CA THR A 251 1.15 15.47 -7.91
C THR A 251 1.58 16.25 -9.15
N THR A 252 2.73 16.87 -9.07
CA THR A 252 3.41 17.47 -10.24
C THR A 252 4.86 17.02 -10.27
N LYS A 253 5.47 17.03 -11.45
CA LYS A 253 6.91 16.76 -11.63
C LYS A 253 7.66 18.06 -11.47
N VAL A 254 8.83 18.02 -10.82
CA VAL A 254 9.63 19.24 -10.61
C VAL A 254 9.96 19.89 -11.95
N GLY A 255 9.56 21.16 -12.10
CA GLY A 255 9.78 21.94 -13.31
C GLY A 255 8.83 21.64 -14.48
N SER A 256 7.80 20.81 -14.27
CA SER A 256 6.70 20.61 -15.21
C SER A 256 5.53 21.54 -14.86
N GLU A 257 4.77 21.96 -15.88
CA GLU A 257 3.47 22.61 -15.67
C GLU A 257 2.33 21.58 -15.59
N ASN A 258 2.62 20.30 -15.82
CA ASN A 258 1.62 19.24 -15.85
C ASN A 258 1.12 18.90 -14.45
N LEU A 259 -0.15 18.48 -14.38
CA LEU A 259 -0.78 18.00 -13.16
C LEU A 259 -1.25 16.57 -13.34
N SER A 260 -0.78 15.67 -12.47
CA SER A 260 -1.20 14.27 -12.44
C SER A 260 -2.09 14.01 -11.24
N ILE A 261 -3.29 13.51 -11.47
CA ILE A 261 -4.31 13.31 -10.43
C ILE A 261 -4.70 11.83 -10.43
N ALA A 262 -4.35 11.12 -9.36
CA ALA A 262 -4.89 9.79 -9.11
C ALA A 262 -6.33 9.92 -8.60
N ILE A 263 -7.28 9.26 -9.26
CA ILE A 263 -8.71 9.28 -8.96
C ILE A 263 -9.19 7.84 -8.85
N ILE A 264 -9.50 7.40 -7.64
CA ILE A 264 -9.87 6.02 -7.36
C ILE A 264 -11.36 5.97 -7.07
N ASN A 265 -12.12 5.20 -7.86
CA ASN A 265 -13.54 4.96 -7.59
C ASN A 265 -13.70 3.64 -6.83
N ARG A 266 -13.96 3.76 -5.54
CA ARG A 266 -14.21 2.65 -4.63
C ARG A 266 -15.62 2.08 -4.75
N HIS A 267 -16.57 2.80 -5.39
CA HIS A 267 -17.95 2.32 -5.48
C HIS A 267 -17.99 1.01 -6.28
N PRO A 268 -18.68 -0.04 -5.78
CA PRO A 268 -18.66 -1.36 -6.42
C PRO A 268 -19.33 -1.37 -7.79
N ASP A 269 -20.43 -0.60 -7.96
CA ASP A 269 -21.33 -0.79 -9.11
C ASP A 269 -21.72 0.50 -9.85
N GLU A 270 -21.29 1.67 -9.39
CA GLU A 270 -21.71 2.95 -9.96
C GLU A 270 -20.51 3.78 -10.41
N LYS A 271 -20.67 4.38 -11.59
CA LYS A 271 -19.76 5.41 -12.07
C LYS A 271 -19.83 6.65 -11.18
N ARG A 272 -18.78 7.46 -11.24
CA ARG A 272 -18.73 8.76 -10.59
C ARG A 272 -18.23 9.80 -11.57
N ILE A 273 -18.82 11.00 -11.50
CA ILE A 273 -18.33 12.16 -12.25
C ILE A 273 -17.53 13.01 -11.27
N VAL A 274 -16.24 13.16 -11.53
CA VAL A 274 -15.34 13.97 -10.70
C VAL A 274 -15.11 15.30 -11.41
N ASN A 275 -15.56 16.38 -10.77
CA ASN A 275 -15.36 17.74 -11.25
C ASN A 275 -14.09 18.31 -10.62
N ILE A 276 -13.11 18.61 -11.46
CA ILE A 276 -11.79 19.08 -11.07
C ILE A 276 -11.73 20.57 -11.36
N ARG A 277 -11.35 21.35 -10.34
CA ARG A 277 -11.09 22.78 -10.43
C ARG A 277 -9.65 23.04 -10.04
N ASN A 278 -8.98 23.89 -10.80
CA ASN A 278 -7.58 24.23 -10.58
C ASN A 278 -7.36 25.74 -10.82
N ASN A 279 -6.16 26.21 -10.47
CA ASN A 279 -5.73 27.58 -10.72
C ASN A 279 -4.79 27.71 -11.94
N ILE A 280 -4.54 26.61 -12.64
CA ILE A 280 -3.61 26.51 -13.78
C ILE A 280 -4.44 26.12 -15.01
N ARG A 281 -4.31 26.88 -16.09
CA ARG A 281 -5.07 26.60 -17.31
C ARG A 281 -4.41 25.45 -18.08
N PHE A 282 -5.14 24.37 -18.29
CA PHE A 282 -4.70 23.25 -19.12
C PHE A 282 -5.46 23.22 -20.45
N GLU A 283 -4.87 22.61 -21.47
CA GLU A 283 -5.45 22.49 -22.81
C GLU A 283 -5.76 21.04 -23.17
N ASN A 284 -5.00 20.08 -22.64
CA ASN A 284 -5.12 18.67 -22.96
C ASN A 284 -5.21 17.82 -21.69
N GLY A 285 -5.86 16.67 -21.81
CA GLY A 285 -5.98 15.71 -20.73
C GLY A 285 -5.91 14.29 -21.27
N ASN A 286 -5.17 13.42 -20.59
CA ASN A 286 -5.16 11.98 -20.82
C ASN A 286 -5.58 11.26 -19.55
N LEU A 287 -6.56 10.36 -19.66
CA LEU A 287 -6.99 9.50 -18.57
C LEU A 287 -6.44 8.10 -18.80
N TYR A 288 -5.64 7.62 -17.85
CA TYR A 288 -5.13 6.25 -17.84
C TYR A 288 -5.88 5.46 -16.77
N SER A 289 -6.55 4.38 -17.15
CA SER A 289 -7.47 3.67 -16.27
C SER A 289 -7.17 2.18 -16.20
N ILE A 290 -7.40 1.59 -15.04
CA ILE A 290 -7.54 0.14 -14.86
C ILE A 290 -9.00 -0.09 -14.50
N VAL A 291 -9.71 -0.79 -15.37
CA VAL A 291 -11.13 -1.12 -15.23
C VAL A 291 -11.29 -2.61 -15.46
N GLY A 292 -12.09 -3.26 -14.61
CA GLY A 292 -12.49 -4.65 -14.78
C GLY A 292 -13.89 -4.74 -15.39
N SER A 293 -14.22 -5.86 -16.03
CA SER A 293 -15.60 -6.15 -16.45
C SER A 293 -16.56 -6.36 -15.26
N SER A 294 -16.01 -6.63 -14.08
CA SER A 294 -16.68 -6.63 -12.78
C SER A 294 -15.65 -6.35 -11.68
N LYS A 295 -16.13 -6.10 -10.46
CA LYS A 295 -15.28 -5.96 -9.26
C LYS A 295 -14.48 -7.23 -8.91
N ASP A 296 -14.88 -8.37 -9.45
CA ASP A 296 -14.21 -9.67 -9.28
C ASP A 296 -13.33 -10.03 -10.49
N ALA A 297 -13.18 -9.13 -11.47
CA ALA A 297 -12.31 -9.37 -12.61
C ALA A 297 -10.84 -9.49 -12.17
N TYR A 298 -10.13 -10.45 -12.77
CA TYR A 298 -8.72 -10.76 -12.53
C TYR A 298 -8.04 -11.17 -13.84
N ASN A 299 -6.71 -11.18 -13.84
CA ASN A 299 -5.90 -11.71 -14.93
C ASN A 299 -5.45 -13.14 -14.60
N ASP A 300 -5.43 -14.01 -15.60
CA ASP A 300 -4.95 -15.38 -15.48
C ASP A 300 -4.19 -15.81 -16.74
N VAL A 301 -3.65 -17.02 -16.76
CA VAL A 301 -2.90 -17.57 -17.90
C VAL A 301 -3.73 -17.56 -19.19
N ASP A 302 -5.00 -17.96 -19.10
CA ASP A 302 -5.91 -17.99 -20.25
C ASP A 302 -6.49 -16.62 -20.63
N GLN A 303 -6.46 -15.66 -19.70
CA GLN A 303 -7.00 -14.31 -19.86
C GLN A 303 -6.06 -13.27 -19.21
N PRO A 304 -4.85 -13.06 -19.78
CA PRO A 304 -3.80 -12.27 -19.11
C PRO A 304 -4.06 -10.75 -19.12
N ASP A 305 -5.02 -10.29 -19.91
CA ASP A 305 -5.26 -8.89 -20.25
C ASP A 305 -6.66 -8.38 -19.84
N ASN A 306 -7.36 -9.09 -18.95
CA ASN A 306 -8.73 -8.74 -18.54
C ASN A 306 -8.80 -7.44 -17.70
N CYS A 307 -7.73 -7.15 -16.95
CA CYS A 307 -7.54 -5.97 -16.12
C CYS A 307 -6.15 -5.38 -16.42
N LYS A 308 -6.06 -4.50 -17.42
CA LYS A 308 -4.84 -3.80 -17.80
C LYS A 308 -5.08 -2.30 -17.99
N THR A 309 -4.01 -1.53 -18.07
CA THR A 309 -4.07 -0.10 -18.35
C THR A 309 -4.69 0.17 -19.72
N ILE A 310 -5.71 1.01 -19.77
CA ILE A 310 -6.27 1.62 -20.98
C ILE A 310 -6.06 3.14 -20.93
N GLN A 311 -6.17 3.81 -22.09
CA GLN A 311 -5.99 5.25 -22.20
C GLN A 311 -7.13 5.87 -23.00
N ASP A 312 -7.65 6.99 -22.51
CA ASP A 312 -8.60 7.86 -23.19
C ASP A 312 -8.13 9.32 -23.17
N THR A 313 -8.60 10.11 -24.14
CA THR A 313 -8.39 11.57 -24.16
C THR A 313 -9.55 12.27 -23.46
N VAL A 314 -9.23 13.21 -22.58
CA VAL A 314 -10.20 14.01 -21.84
C VAL A 314 -10.24 15.42 -22.41
N LYS A 315 -11.46 15.91 -22.65
CA LYS A 315 -11.66 17.31 -23.03
C LYS A 315 -11.51 18.20 -21.81
N VAL A 316 -10.54 19.12 -21.86
CA VAL A 316 -10.24 20.08 -20.81
C VAL A 316 -10.85 21.43 -21.16
N ASN A 317 -11.51 22.09 -20.19
CA ASN A 317 -12.10 23.41 -20.37
C ASN A 317 -11.32 24.46 -19.56
N GLY A 318 -10.00 24.54 -19.79
CA GLY A 318 -9.12 25.48 -19.11
C GLY A 318 -8.94 25.16 -17.62
N TYR A 319 -9.76 25.79 -16.78
CA TYR A 319 -9.67 25.69 -15.30
C TYR A 319 -10.59 24.62 -14.69
N GLU A 320 -11.51 24.10 -15.49
CA GLU A 320 -12.46 23.09 -15.06
C GLU A 320 -12.38 21.88 -16.00
N THR A 321 -12.37 20.69 -15.41
CA THR A 321 -12.42 19.42 -16.16
C THR A 321 -13.36 18.48 -15.43
N ALA A 322 -14.25 17.82 -16.15
CA ALA A 322 -15.09 16.76 -15.61
C ALA A 322 -14.65 15.43 -16.22
N VAL A 323 -14.40 14.44 -15.36
CA VAL A 323 -14.07 13.08 -15.79
C VAL A 323 -15.09 12.10 -15.22
N GLU A 324 -15.62 11.24 -16.07
CA GLU A 324 -16.40 10.08 -15.65
C GLU A 324 -15.42 8.93 -15.38
N VAL A 325 -15.50 8.34 -14.19
CA VAL A 325 -14.71 7.17 -13.82
C VAL A 325 -15.64 5.99 -13.56
N GLU A 326 -15.32 4.85 -14.16
CA GLU A 326 -16.06 3.60 -14.00
C GLU A 326 -16.07 3.13 -12.53
N PRO A 327 -17.02 2.30 -12.08
CA PRO A 327 -16.95 1.67 -10.76
C PRO A 327 -15.67 0.84 -10.58
N HIS A 328 -15.30 0.60 -9.32
CA HIS A 328 -14.17 -0.24 -8.92
C HIS A 328 -12.90 -0.01 -9.76
N SER A 329 -12.56 1.26 -10.01
CA SER A 329 -11.52 1.64 -10.97
C SER A 329 -10.41 2.46 -10.35
N VAL A 330 -9.23 2.36 -10.97
CA VAL A 330 -8.05 3.17 -10.66
C VAL A 330 -7.75 4.02 -11.88
N ASN A 331 -7.65 5.33 -11.70
CA ASN A 331 -7.46 6.26 -12.81
C ASN A 331 -6.34 7.26 -12.47
N ILE A 332 -5.53 7.62 -13.46
CA ILE A 332 -4.63 8.77 -13.40
C ILE A 332 -4.98 9.71 -14.55
N LEU A 333 -5.45 10.90 -14.20
CA LEU A 333 -5.64 12.00 -15.14
C LEU A 333 -4.36 12.84 -15.19
N VAL A 334 -3.75 12.94 -16.38
CA VAL A 334 -2.64 13.85 -16.63
C VAL A 334 -3.18 15.03 -17.43
N LEU A 335 -3.07 16.23 -16.85
CA LEU A 335 -3.43 17.50 -17.48
C LEU A 335 -2.17 18.23 -17.96
N GLU A 336 -2.21 18.73 -19.18
CA GLU A 336 -1.12 19.42 -19.88
C GLU A 336 -1.56 20.74 -20.52
#